data_AF-A0A545SY20-F1
#
_entry.id   AF-A0A545SY20-F1
#
_cell.length_a   1.000
_cell.length_b   1.000
_cell.length_c   1.000
_cell.angle_alpha   90.00
_cell.angle_beta   90.00
_cell.angle_gamma   90.00
#
_symmetry.space_group_name_H-M   'P 1'
#
loop_
_entity.id
_entity.type
_entity.pdbx_description
1 polymer ?
#
loop_
_entity_poly.entity_id
_entity_poly.type
_entity_poly.pdbx_seq_one_letter_code
_entity_poly.pdbx_strand_id
1 'polypeptide(L)'
;MCSIIGVFMAISKSLGEAIRQIREANGQTQEQVSAGGGMSNRHYQDIEGGKIMPSLDMVFKVARGLGMEADKLIAPVWQAWKVQGCDPRPSSAGD
;
A
#
# COMPACT_ATOMS: atom_id res chain seq x y z
N MET A 1 5.43 -19.56 12.98
CA MET A 1 5.38 -19.63 11.51
C MET A 1 4.40 -18.58 11.02
N CYS A 2 4.84 -17.68 10.16
CA CYS A 2 4.01 -16.61 9.59
C CYS A 2 2.99 -17.27 8.63
N SER A 3 1.69 -17.19 8.93
CA SER A 3 0.64 -17.70 8.01
C SER A 3 0.47 -16.74 6.84
N ILE A 4 0.18 -17.27 5.65
CA ILE A 4 -0.08 -16.48 4.42
C ILE A 4 -1.11 -15.37 4.68
N ILE A 5 -2.14 -15.67 5.48
CA ILE A 5 -3.19 -14.70 5.84
C ILE A 5 -2.63 -13.56 6.71
N GLY A 6 -1.71 -13.87 7.62
CA GLY A 6 -1.07 -12.87 8.47
C GLY A 6 -0.18 -11.90 7.69
N VAL A 7 0.55 -12.41 6.69
CA VAL A 7 1.37 -11.59 5.78
C VAL A 7 0.50 -10.66 4.95
N PHE A 8 -0.58 -11.20 4.38
CA PHE A 8 -1.53 -10.44 3.57
C PHE A 8 -2.12 -9.25 4.34
N MET A 9 -2.57 -9.48 5.58
CA MET A 9 -3.14 -8.43 6.42
C MET A 9 -2.10 -7.37 6.81
N ALA A 10 -0.86 -7.78 7.10
CA ALA A 10 0.22 -6.85 7.47
C ALA A 10 0.61 -5.93 6.30
N ILE A 11 0.75 -6.48 5.08
CA ILE A 11 1.08 -5.70 3.88
C ILE A 11 -0.06 -4.72 3.55
N SER A 12 -1.31 -5.20 3.55
CA SER A 12 -2.47 -4.37 3.21
C SER A 12 -2.61 -3.18 4.18
N LYS A 13 -2.40 -3.39 5.48
CA LYS A 13 -2.41 -2.31 6.48
C LYS A 13 -1.27 -1.31 6.26
N SER A 14 -0.04 -1.80 6.06
CA SER A 14 1.13 -0.93 5.86
C SER A 14 0.97 -0.06 4.60
N LEU A 15 0.40 -0.63 3.54
CA LEU A 15 0.08 0.12 2.32
C LEU A 15 -1.01 1.16 2.57
N GLY A 16 -2.09 0.80 3.26
CA GLY A 16 -3.15 1.74 3.61
C GLY A 16 -2.65 2.93 4.44
N GLU A 17 -1.77 2.68 5.41
CA GLU A 17 -1.13 3.72 6.21
C GLU A 17 -0.24 4.64 5.36
N ALA A 18 0.56 4.09 4.45
CA ALA A 18 1.39 4.88 3.54
C ALA A 18 0.53 5.78 2.63
N ILE A 19 -0.54 5.22 2.05
CA ILE A 19 -1.51 5.97 1.23
C ILE A 19 -2.09 7.14 2.03
N ARG A 20 -2.55 6.87 3.26
CA ARG A 20 -3.16 7.87 4.13
C ARG A 20 -2.18 9.01 4.45
N GLN A 21 -0.95 8.70 4.82
CA GLN A 21 0.07 9.69 5.14
C GLN A 21 0.37 10.62 3.95
N ILE A 22 0.53 10.05 2.76
CA ILE A 22 0.78 10.83 1.53
C ILE A 22 -0.43 11.70 1.20
N ARG A 23 -1.65 11.13 1.28
CA ARG A 23 -2.89 11.86 1.03
C ARG A 23 -3.03 13.06 1.97
N GLU A 24 -2.83 12.85 3.27
CA GLU A 24 -2.93 13.89 4.29
C GLU A 24 -1.84 14.97 4.11
N ALA A 25 -0.61 14.57 3.75
CA ALA A 25 0.47 15.51 3.42
C ALA A 25 0.16 16.36 2.19
N ASN A 26 -0.57 15.80 1.21
CA ASN A 26 -1.04 16.53 0.03
C ASN A 26 -2.31 17.36 0.27
N GLY A 27 -2.91 17.30 1.47
CA GLY A 27 -4.17 17.99 1.78
C GLY A 27 -5.39 17.46 1.00
N GLN A 28 -5.32 16.22 0.51
CA GLN A 28 -6.36 15.62 -0.31
C GLN A 28 -7.42 14.89 0.53
N THR A 29 -8.68 14.91 0.10
CA THR A 29 -9.73 14.02 0.64
C THR A 29 -9.70 12.66 -0.05
N GLN A 30 -10.35 11.66 0.54
CA GLN A 30 -10.46 10.32 -0.07
C GLN A 30 -11.23 10.37 -1.40
N GLU A 31 -12.25 11.23 -1.50
CA GLU A 31 -13.02 11.49 -2.72
C GLU A 31 -12.15 12.07 -3.83
N GLN A 32 -11.24 12.99 -3.50
CA GLN A 32 -10.34 13.59 -4.49
C GLN A 32 -9.36 12.57 -5.06
N VAL A 33 -8.77 11.73 -4.20
CA VAL A 33 -7.83 10.68 -4.66
C VAL A 33 -8.56 9.61 -5.47
N SER A 34 -9.71 9.14 -4.99
CA SER A 34 -10.49 8.13 -5.70
C SER A 34 -10.98 8.63 -7.07
N ALA A 35 -11.43 9.88 -7.17
CA ALA A 35 -11.80 10.51 -8.43
C ALA A 35 -10.59 10.66 -9.37
N GLY A 36 -9.45 11.15 -8.87
CA GLY A 36 -8.22 11.30 -9.67
C GLY A 36 -7.66 9.97 -10.19
N GLY A 37 -7.88 8.89 -9.44
CA GLY A 37 -7.53 7.52 -9.81
C GLY A 37 -8.58 6.80 -10.68
N GLY A 38 -9.76 7.37 -10.88
CA GLY A 38 -10.85 6.72 -11.62
C GLY A 38 -11.40 5.47 -10.91
N MET A 39 -11.53 5.51 -9.58
CA MET A 39 -12.09 4.42 -8.77
C MET A 39 -13.24 4.90 -7.88
N SER A 40 -14.05 3.95 -7.39
CA SER A 40 -15.12 4.31 -6.45
C SER A 40 -14.52 4.67 -5.08
N ASN A 41 -15.14 5.64 -4.41
CA ASN A 41 -14.69 6.10 -3.09
C ASN A 41 -14.69 4.97 -2.05
N ARG A 42 -15.67 4.06 -2.11
CA ARG A 42 -15.72 2.87 -1.25
C ARG A 42 -14.53 1.94 -1.47
N HIS A 43 -14.16 1.70 -2.72
CA HIS A 43 -13.05 0.81 -3.03
C HIS A 43 -11.72 1.41 -2.54
N TYR A 44 -11.55 2.72 -2.73
CA TYR A 44 -10.43 3.47 -2.16
C TYR A 44 -10.38 3.37 -0.62
N GLN A 45 -11.52 3.54 0.07
CA GLN A 45 -11.61 3.42 1.53
C GLN A 45 -11.22 2.02 2.03
N ASP A 46 -11.60 0.96 1.31
CA ASP A 46 -11.23 -0.40 1.69
C ASP A 46 -9.73 -0.66 1.50
N ILE A 47 -9.09 -0.02 0.50
CA ILE A 47 -7.63 -0.04 0.29
C ILE A 47 -6.92 0.76 1.39
N GLU A 48 -7.29 2.04 1.61
CA GLU A 48 -6.67 2.91 2.61
C GLU A 48 -6.85 2.34 4.03
N GLY A 49 -7.97 1.68 4.29
CA GLY A 49 -8.22 0.98 5.55
C GLY A 49 -7.52 -0.37 5.68
N GLY A 50 -6.79 -0.84 4.66
CA GLY A 50 -6.08 -2.12 4.66
C GLY A 50 -6.99 -3.35 4.74
N LYS A 51 -8.26 -3.23 4.35
CA LYS A 51 -9.24 -4.33 4.38
C LYS A 51 -9.09 -5.29 3.21
N ILE A 52 -8.54 -4.79 2.10
CA ILE A 52 -8.26 -5.58 0.90
C ILE A 52 -6.80 -5.40 0.50
N MET A 53 -6.24 -6.43 -0.15
CA MET A 53 -5.00 -6.27 -0.89
C MET A 53 -5.33 -5.74 -2.28
N PRO A 54 -4.87 -4.53 -2.64
CA PRO A 54 -5.06 -4.04 -3.99
C PRO A 54 -4.23 -4.85 -4.98
N SER A 55 -4.79 -5.07 -6.16
CA SER A 55 -4.02 -5.50 -7.33
C SER A 55 -3.09 -4.38 -7.79
N LEU A 56 -2.12 -4.71 -8.64
CA LEU A 56 -1.16 -3.73 -9.15
C LEU A 56 -1.84 -2.58 -9.92
N ASP A 57 -2.93 -2.85 -10.66
CA ASP A 57 -3.69 -1.79 -11.34
C ASP A 57 -4.34 -0.81 -10.36
N MET A 58 -4.81 -1.30 -9.20
CA MET A 58 -5.36 -0.46 -8.15
C MET A 58 -4.28 0.42 -7.52
N VAL A 59 -3.08 -0.13 -7.30
CA VAL A 59 -1.93 0.66 -6.83
C VAL A 59 -1.62 1.80 -7.80
N PHE A 60 -1.62 1.54 -9.11
CA PHE A 60 -1.38 2.57 -10.12
C PHE A 60 -2.48 3.64 -10.15
N LYS A 61 -3.74 3.23 -9.99
CA LYS A 61 -4.85 4.18 -9.88
C LYS A 61 -4.75 5.04 -8.62
N VAL A 62 -4.36 4.48 -7.48
CA VAL A 62 -4.12 5.25 -6.25
C VAL A 62 -2.97 6.23 -6.46
N ALA A 63 -1.83 5.78 -7.00
CA ALA A 63 -0.68 6.63 -7.28
C ALA A 63 -1.04 7.81 -8.20
N ARG A 64 -1.83 7.54 -9.26
CA ARG A 64 -2.40 8.57 -10.13
C ARG A 64 -3.26 9.58 -9.36
N GLY A 65 -4.15 9.10 -8.49
CA GLY A 65 -4.99 9.97 -7.65
C GLY A 65 -4.20 10.82 -6.65
N LEU A 66 -3.08 10.29 -6.15
CA LEU A 66 -2.13 11.00 -5.29
C LEU A 66 -1.18 11.93 -6.06
N GLY A 67 -1.20 11.88 -7.39
CA GLY A 67 -0.32 12.70 -8.23
C GLY A 67 1.16 12.32 -8.14
N MET A 68 1.46 11.03 -7.97
CA MET A 68 2.85 10.54 -7.83
C MET A 68 3.12 9.26 -8.62
N GLU A 69 4.39 8.95 -8.77
CA GLU A 69 4.86 7.70 -9.35
C GLU A 69 4.59 6.52 -8.42
N ALA A 70 4.19 5.38 -8.99
CA ALA A 70 3.78 4.21 -8.23
C ALA A 70 4.93 3.58 -7.40
N ASP A 71 6.18 3.73 -7.83
CA ASP A 71 7.36 3.24 -7.09
C ASP A 71 7.49 3.92 -5.72
N LYS A 72 7.17 5.22 -5.63
CA LYS A 72 7.21 5.99 -4.38
C LYS A 72 6.15 5.53 -3.38
N LEU A 73 5.04 5.01 -3.88
CA LEU A 73 3.99 4.43 -3.04
C LEU A 73 4.38 3.04 -2.50
N ILE A 74 5.08 2.23 -3.31
CA ILE A 74 5.46 0.86 -2.95
C ILE A 74 6.70 0.83 -2.05
N ALA A 75 7.65 1.75 -2.24
CA ALA A 75 8.93 1.74 -1.52
C ALA A 75 8.79 1.69 0.02
N PRO A 76 7.93 2.48 0.68
CA PRO A 76 7.73 2.40 2.14
C PRO A 76 7.23 1.03 2.60
N VAL A 77 6.31 0.42 1.84
CA VAL A 77 5.74 -0.90 2.12
C VAL A 77 6.82 -1.99 1.97
N TRP A 78 7.65 -1.88 0.93
CA TRP A 78 8.80 -2.77 0.72
C TRP A 78 9.80 -2.71 1.88
N GLN A 79 10.12 -1.52 2.38
CA GLN A 79 11.01 -1.39 3.54
C GLN A 79 10.39 -1.99 4.81
N ALA A 80 9.10 -1.71 5.07
CA ALA A 80 8.38 -2.27 6.21
C ALA A 80 8.36 -3.81 6.19
N TRP A 81 8.17 -4.39 5.00
CA TRP A 81 8.20 -5.83 4.80
C TRP A 81 9.56 -6.45 5.12
N LYS A 82 10.69 -5.80 4.78
CA LYS A 82 12.04 -6.30 5.11
C LYS A 82 12.35 -6.26 6.61
N VAL A 83 11.82 -5.27 7.33
CA VAL A 83 12.09 -5.07 8.77
C VAL A 83 11.29 -6.05 9.63
N GLN A 84 10.09 -6.42 9.19
CA GLN A 84 9.36 -7.52 9.80
C GLN A 84 10.06 -8.82 9.40
N GLY A 85 10.61 -9.56 10.37
CA GLY A 85 11.31 -10.84 10.17
C GLY A 85 10.45 -11.99 9.61
N CYS A 86 9.43 -11.67 8.82
CA CYS A 86 8.65 -12.56 7.97
C CYS A 86 9.17 -12.46 6.52
N ASP A 87 10.50 -12.44 6.34
CA ASP A 87 11.12 -12.78 5.05
C ASP A 87 11.05 -14.32 4.89
N PRO A 88 10.26 -14.87 3.96
CA PRO A 88 10.25 -16.30 3.68
C PRO A 88 11.50 -16.77 2.92
N ARG A 89 12.41 -15.87 2.52
CA ARG A 89 13.70 -16.28 1.95
C ARG A 89 14.76 -16.39 3.06
N PRO A 90 15.44 -17.54 3.18
CA PRO A 90 16.59 -17.62 4.07
C PRO A 90 17.64 -16.60 3.62
N SER A 91 18.25 -15.95 4.61
CA SER A 91 19.36 -15.04 4.43
C SER A 91 20.54 -15.76 3.77
N SER A 92 20.63 -15.71 2.45
CA SER A 92 21.88 -15.91 1.72
C SER A 92 22.33 -14.55 1.18
N ALA A 93 22.85 -13.73 2.09
CA ALA A 93 23.74 -12.64 1.76
C ALA A 93 24.79 -12.53 2.88
N GLY A 94 25.51 -13.63 3.07
CA GLY A 94 26.92 -13.62 3.38
C GLY A 94 27.64 -14.21 2.17
N ASP A 95 28.75 -13.60 1.78
CA ASP A 95 29.71 -13.92 0.69
C ASP A 95 29.45 -13.29 -0.69
#